data_AF-A0A3D2G1Y0-F1
#
_entry.id   AF-A0A3D2G1Y0-F1
#
_cell.length_a   1.000
_cell.length_b   1.000
_cell.length_c   1.000
_cell.angle_alpha   90.00
_cell.angle_beta   90.00
_cell.angle_gamma   90.00
#
_symmetry.space_group_name_H-M   'P 1'
#
loop_
_entity.id
_entity.type
_entity.pdbx_description
1 polymer ?
#
loop_
_entity_poly.entity_id
_entity_poly.type
_entity_poly.pdbx_seq_one_letter_code
_entity_poly.pdbx_strand_id
1 'polypeptide(L)'
;RGEKLYISPYKNKADYQFDTALPYELPVFNETATQLFQSVPEGIERFDELRQVLPALQLFGVIDHSLIPKEAMIREFIGGGIYEY
;
A
#
# COMPACT_ATOMS: atom_id res chain seq x y z
N ARG A 1 8.61 6.41 13.69
CA ARG A 1 9.15 7.49 14.58
C ARG A 1 9.33 8.82 13.82
N GLY A 2 9.86 8.83 12.59
CA GLY A 2 10.06 10.07 11.82
C GLY A 2 8.78 10.86 11.51
N GLU A 3 7.75 10.21 10.95
CA GLU A 3 6.47 10.87 10.62
C GLU A 3 5.87 11.63 11.81
N LYS A 4 5.77 10.98 12.98
CA LYS A 4 5.21 11.58 14.19
C LYS A 4 5.98 12.82 14.68
N LEU A 5 7.27 12.91 14.40
CA LEU A 5 8.13 14.02 14.83
C LEU A 5 8.19 15.14 13.80
N TYR A 6 8.20 14.80 12.50
CA TYR A 6 8.54 15.73 11.43
C TYR A 6 7.43 15.96 10.39
N ILE A 7 6.41 15.10 10.33
CA ILE A 7 5.30 15.21 9.38
C ILE A 7 4.00 15.56 10.10
N SER A 8 3.52 14.70 11.01
CA SER A 8 2.20 14.85 11.65
C SER A 8 1.99 16.20 12.36
N PRO A 9 2.97 16.77 13.11
CA PRO A 9 2.79 18.07 13.79
C PRO A 9 2.68 19.27 12.83
N TYR A 10 3.15 19.12 11.60
CA TYR A 10 3.24 20.19 10.61
C TYR A 10 2.20 20.05 9.49
N LYS A 11 1.49 18.91 9.39
CA LYS A 11 0.50 18.65 8.33
C LYS A 11 -0.51 19.79 8.15
N ASN A 12 -1.03 20.35 9.26
CA ASN A 12 -2.01 21.43 9.24
C ASN A 12 -1.41 22.83 8.99
N LYS A 13 -0.09 22.93 8.82
CA LYS A 13 0.60 24.18 8.48
C LYS A 13 0.92 24.28 6.99
N ALA A 14 0.61 23.25 6.19
CA ALA A 14 0.86 23.27 4.76
C ALA A 14 -0.15 24.17 4.04
N ASP A 15 0.32 24.93 3.05
CA ASP A 15 -0.53 25.77 2.19
C ASP A 15 -1.49 24.92 1.35
N TYR A 16 -1.07 23.71 0.98
CA TYR A 16 -1.84 22.76 0.18
C TYR A 16 -1.72 21.34 0.71
N GLN A 17 -2.82 20.59 0.64
CA GLN A 17 -2.86 19.16 0.91
C GLN A 17 -3.54 18.46 -0.26
N PHE A 18 -2.91 17.42 -0.80
CA PHE A 18 -3.44 16.64 -1.91
C PHE A 18 -3.63 15.19 -1.44
N ASP A 19 -4.83 14.67 -1.64
CA ASP A 19 -5.11 13.26 -1.48
C ASP A 19 -4.96 12.59 -2.85
N THR A 20 -3.94 11.75 -2.98
CA THR A 20 -3.63 11.02 -4.20
C THR A 20 -4.18 9.59 -4.18
N ALA A 21 -4.95 9.21 -3.16
CA ALA A 21 -5.52 7.87 -3.05
C ALA A 21 -6.57 7.65 -4.15
N LEU A 22 -6.49 6.50 -4.82
CA LEU A 22 -7.41 6.11 -5.88
C LEU A 22 -8.17 4.84 -5.46
N PRO A 23 -9.51 4.76 -5.63
CA PRO A 23 -10.29 3.61 -5.14
C PRO A 23 -9.87 2.24 -5.68
N TYR A 24 -9.26 2.19 -6.88
CA TYR A 24 -8.82 0.94 -7.49
C TYR A 24 -7.50 0.41 -6.90
N GLU A 25 -6.79 1.18 -6.08
CA GLU A 25 -5.46 0.79 -5.59
C GLU A 25 -5.52 -0.42 -4.66
N LEU A 26 -6.51 -0.49 -3.77
CA LEU A 26 -6.67 -1.61 -2.83
C LEU A 26 -6.86 -2.97 -3.53
N PRO A 27 -7.78 -3.14 -4.51
CA PRO A 27 -7.91 -4.42 -5.21
C PRO A 27 -6.72 -4.75 -6.12
N VAL A 28 -5.95 -3.76 -6.59
CA VAL A 28 -4.68 -3.99 -7.31
C VAL A 28 -3.59 -4.51 -6.35
N PHE A 29 -3.52 -3.93 -5.15
CA PHE A 29 -2.57 -4.33 -4.11
C PHE A 29 -2.84 -5.72 -3.54
N ASN A 30 -4.08 -6.20 -3.61
CA ASN A 30 -4.52 -7.41 -2.93
C ASN A 30 -3.64 -8.63 -3.23
N GLU A 31 -3.33 -8.88 -4.51
CA GLU A 31 -2.50 -10.02 -4.90
C GLU A 31 -1.07 -9.91 -4.35
N THR A 32 -0.41 -8.76 -4.55
CA THR A 32 0.94 -8.50 -4.05
C THR A 32 1.00 -8.59 -2.52
N ALA A 33 0.03 -7.99 -1.83
CA ALA A 33 -0.05 -8.05 -0.38
C ALA A 33 -0.30 -9.48 0.12
N THR A 34 -1.19 -10.24 -0.52
CA THR A 34 -1.44 -11.65 -0.16
C THR A 34 -0.16 -12.47 -0.21
N GLN A 35 0.62 -12.35 -1.28
CA GLN A 35 1.92 -13.03 -1.42
C GLN A 35 2.92 -12.57 -0.35
N LEU A 36 2.98 -11.26 -0.07
CA LEU A 36 3.84 -10.72 0.98
C LEU A 36 3.47 -11.28 2.36
N PHE A 37 2.18 -11.28 2.73
CA PHE A 37 1.71 -11.78 4.02
C PHE A 37 1.97 -13.27 4.21
N GLN A 38 1.97 -14.08 3.14
CA GLN A 38 2.37 -15.50 3.22
C GLN A 38 3.84 -15.69 3.62
N SER A 39 4.68 -14.70 3.36
CA SER A 39 6.11 -14.76 3.70
C SER A 39 6.44 -14.29 5.13
N VAL A 40 5.44 -13.75 5.86
CA VAL A 40 5.65 -13.21 7.20
C VAL A 40 5.88 -14.35 8.20
N PRO A 41 7.02 -14.39 8.92
CA PRO A 41 7.31 -15.47 9.86
C PRO A 41 6.35 -15.46 11.06
N GLU A 42 5.91 -16.65 11.46
CA GLU A 42 5.20 -16.84 12.73
C GLU A 42 6.11 -16.45 13.91
N GLY A 43 5.53 -15.81 14.94
CA GLY A 43 6.24 -15.47 16.18
C GLY A 43 6.88 -14.08 16.23
N ILE A 44 6.73 -13.24 15.20
CA ILE A 44 7.08 -11.82 15.30
C ILE A 44 6.10 -11.09 16.24
N GLU A 45 6.59 -10.06 16.93
CA GLU A 45 5.85 -9.31 17.97
C GLU A 45 4.43 -8.88 17.53
N ARG A 46 4.25 -8.55 16.25
CA ARG A 46 3.00 -8.03 15.68
C ARG A 46 2.30 -8.98 14.72
N PHE A 47 2.60 -10.27 14.75
CA PHE A 47 2.05 -11.27 13.82
C PHE A 47 0.52 -11.27 13.80
N ASP A 48 -0.11 -11.26 14.98
CA ASP A 48 -1.58 -11.28 15.12
C ASP A 48 -2.28 -10.02 14.58
N GLU A 49 -1.62 -8.87 14.64
CA GLU A 49 -2.15 -7.63 14.08
C GLU A 49 -2.01 -7.64 12.55
N LEU A 50 -0.85 -8.07 12.06
CA LEU A 50 -0.54 -8.14 10.64
C LEU A 50 -1.50 -9.08 9.91
N ARG A 51 -1.79 -10.27 10.46
CA ARG A 51 -2.72 -11.22 9.83
C ARG A 51 -4.17 -10.74 9.76
N GLN A 52 -4.57 -9.71 10.52
CA GLN A 52 -5.93 -9.14 10.44
C GLN A 52 -6.09 -8.20 9.24
N VAL A 53 -5.00 -7.65 8.72
CA VAL A 53 -5.02 -6.74 7.57
C VAL A 53 -5.43 -7.47 6.30
N LEU A 54 -4.89 -8.69 6.10
CA LEU A 54 -5.08 -9.44 4.86
C LEU A 54 -6.57 -9.77 4.57
N PRO A 55 -7.36 -10.30 5.53
CA PRO A 55 -8.79 -10.53 5.30
C PRO A 55 -9.55 -9.26 4.90
N ALA A 56 -9.24 -8.10 5.52
CA ALA A 56 -9.89 -6.84 5.19
C ALA A 56 -9.54 -6.39 3.77
N LEU A 57 -8.28 -6.53 3.35
CA LEU A 57 -7.85 -6.22 2.00
C LEU A 57 -8.50 -7.14 0.96
N GLN A 58 -8.68 -8.41 1.30
CA GLN A 58 -9.28 -9.39 0.39
C GLN A 58 -10.75 -9.10 0.05
N LEU A 59 -11.47 -8.34 0.89
CA LEU A 59 -12.86 -7.94 0.63
C LEU A 59 -13.01 -7.02 -0.59
N PHE A 60 -11.94 -6.34 -1.01
CA PHE A 60 -11.97 -5.45 -2.18
C PHE A 60 -11.94 -6.20 -3.52
N GLY A 61 -11.65 -7.51 -3.53
CA GLY A 61 -11.46 -8.29 -4.75
C GLY A 61 -10.09 -8.04 -5.39
N VAL A 62 -9.91 -8.49 -6.64
CA VAL A 62 -8.63 -8.43 -7.35
C VAL A 62 -8.81 -7.72 -8.68
N ILE A 63 -7.89 -6.80 -9.00
CA ILE A 63 -7.75 -6.21 -10.34
C ILE A 63 -6.42 -6.65 -10.93
N ASP A 64 -6.48 -7.18 -12.16
CA ASP A 64 -5.32 -7.61 -12.92
C ASP A 64 -4.36 -6.45 -13.18
N HIS A 65 -3.06 -6.66 -12.90
CA HIS A 65 -2.02 -5.66 -13.06
C HIS A 65 -1.83 -5.21 -14.52
N SER A 66 -2.23 -6.00 -15.51
CA SER A 66 -2.18 -5.62 -16.93
C SER A 66 -3.12 -4.48 -17.29
N LEU A 67 -4.15 -4.24 -16.47
CA LEU A 67 -5.11 -3.14 -16.64
C LEU A 67 -4.58 -1.80 -16.10
N ILE A 68 -3.45 -1.83 -15.39
CA ILE A 68 -2.90 -0.66 -14.72
C ILE A 68 -1.93 0.06 -15.64
N PRO A 69 -2.03 1.39 -15.82
CA PRO A 69 -1.04 2.16 -16.57
C PRO A 69 0.38 1.95 -16.02
N LYS A 70 1.39 2.05 -16.89
CA LYS A 70 2.78 1.87 -16.46
C LYS A 70 3.30 3.08 -15.67
N GLU A 71 2.65 4.22 -15.83
CA GLU A 71 2.91 5.50 -15.19
C GLU A 71 2.21 5.62 -13.82
N ALA A 72 1.34 4.67 -13.46
CA ALA A 72 0.61 4.74 -12.20
C ALA A 72 1.57 4.57 -11.01
N MET A 73 1.49 5.47 -10.02
CA MET A 73 2.37 5.45 -8.83
C MET A 73 2.35 4.11 -8.09
N ILE A 74 1.21 3.41 -8.04
CA ILE A 74 1.09 2.08 -7.44
C ILE A 74 2.09 1.05 -8.02
N ARG A 75 2.59 1.26 -9.25
CA ARG A 75 3.64 0.45 -9.90
C ARG A 75 4.95 0.44 -9.13
N GLU A 76 5.22 1.42 -8.26
CA GLU A 76 6.37 1.39 -7.34
C GLU A 76 6.33 0.18 -6.39
N PHE A 77 5.13 -0.30 -6.08
CA PHE A 77 4.93 -1.40 -5.13
C PHE A 77 4.64 -2.74 -5.82
N ILE A 78 3.85 -2.71 -6.90
CA ILE A 78 3.46 -3.93 -7.62
C ILE A 78 4.40 -4.28 -8.79
N GLY A 79 5.31 -3.39 -9.14
CA GLY A 79 6.23 -3.54 -10.27
C GLY A 79 5.60 -3.27 -11.65
N GLY A 80 6.42 -3.35 -12.70
CA GLY A 80 6.00 -3.12 -14.09
C GLY A 80 5.81 -1.63 -14.46
N GLY A 81 6.35 -0.72 -13.65
CA GLY A 81 6.35 0.71 -13.93
C GLY A 81 7.43 1.14 -14.92
N ILE A 82 7.41 2.41 -15.31
CA ILE A 82 8.42 3.02 -16.22
C ILE A 82 9.48 3.85 -15.50
N TYR A 83 9.38 4.00 -14.18
CA TYR A 83 10.31 4.80 -13.40
C TYR A 83 11.57 4.00 -13.04
N GLU A 84 12.73 4.60 -13.27
CA GLU A 84 14.03 4.09 -12.82
C GLU A 84 14.53 4.94 -11.64
N TYR A 85 15.02 4.30 -10.58
CA TYR A 85 15.50 4.94 -9.35
C TYR A 85 16.97 4.56 -9.08
#